data_AF-A0A8J3DCM4-F1
#
_entry.id   AF-A0A8J3DCM4-F1
#
_cell.length_a   1.000
_cell.length_b   1.000
_cell.length_c   1.000
_cell.angle_alpha   90.00
_cell.angle_beta   90.00
_cell.angle_gamma   90.00
#
_symmetry.space_group_name_H-M   'P 1'
#
loop_
_entity.id
_entity.type
_entity.pdbx_description
1 polymer ?
#
loop_
_entity_poly.entity_id
_entity_poly.type
_entity_poly.pdbx_seq_one_letter_code
_entity_poly.pdbx_strand_id
1 'polypeptide(L)'
;MKIPVLTAAAILAGSLSTQAATISWDGGGGDNLWFTPTNWDTDTVPVLNGTDDAVLNASAQYDPGGDFVLQGGSTLTVQNGGHWEQINGVAWIQGVGGNLVVEAGGIFDTGTAGNMIRDAGTSISVGGTFSYNAGNFIYDPVNFGSFALSSGANLNVSGEFQPLTAFSFNSGVSFVGGSVMATTINTTIVTVDGASVSLVDNGPSIAGLFGFDGTNGYVDFTSNGGSISLSDVDSPTEVETAINTGLYRYEGAIDPTNITFIDLGGGDYQINAATVPEPSAYAMLTGLIILGVLITRQRRR
;
A
#
# COMPACT_ATOMS: atom_id res chain seq x y z
N MET A 1 8.90 -74.87 -26.93
CA MET A 1 7.92 -73.78 -26.71
C MET A 1 8.69 -72.61 -26.10
N LYS A 2 8.94 -71.54 -26.86
CA LYS A 2 9.75 -70.38 -26.43
C LYS A 2 8.81 -69.28 -25.96
N ILE A 3 8.94 -68.85 -24.71
CA ILE A 3 8.16 -67.73 -24.14
C ILE A 3 8.91 -66.44 -24.49
N PRO A 4 8.31 -65.47 -25.22
CA PRO A 4 8.95 -64.20 -25.47
C PRO A 4 8.89 -63.36 -24.20
N VAL A 5 10.06 -62.94 -23.70
CA VAL A 5 10.18 -61.97 -22.62
C VAL A 5 9.83 -60.60 -23.19
N LEU A 6 8.64 -60.09 -22.88
CA LEU A 6 8.28 -58.68 -23.12
C LEU A 6 8.99 -57.83 -22.07
N THR A 7 10.04 -57.13 -22.47
CA THR A 7 10.66 -56.07 -21.66
C THR A 7 9.76 -54.84 -21.71
N ALA A 8 8.98 -54.61 -20.67
CA ALA A 8 8.24 -53.37 -20.50
C ALA A 8 9.22 -52.23 -20.13
N ALA A 9 9.48 -51.34 -21.10
CA ALA A 9 10.18 -50.09 -20.83
C ALA A 9 9.21 -49.11 -20.16
N ALA A 10 9.35 -48.93 -18.84
CA ALA A 10 8.65 -47.86 -18.13
C ALA A 10 9.27 -46.52 -18.54
N ILE A 11 8.57 -45.77 -19.40
CA ILE A 11 8.92 -44.37 -19.68
C ILE A 11 8.47 -43.56 -18.46
N LEU A 12 9.40 -43.25 -17.55
CA LEU A 12 9.19 -42.18 -16.58
C LEU A 12 9.16 -40.86 -17.35
N ALA A 13 7.97 -40.43 -17.78
CA ALA A 13 7.74 -39.06 -18.17
C ALA A 13 7.70 -38.20 -16.89
N GLY A 14 8.87 -37.89 -16.35
CA GLY A 14 8.99 -36.87 -15.31
C GLY A 14 8.58 -35.53 -15.92
N SER A 15 7.51 -34.93 -15.42
CA SER A 15 7.17 -33.56 -15.73
C SER A 15 8.29 -32.67 -15.19
N LEU A 16 9.16 -32.16 -16.07
CA LEU A 16 10.11 -31.12 -15.70
C LEU A 16 9.29 -29.84 -15.51
N SER A 17 9.20 -29.36 -14.27
CA SER A 17 8.71 -28.01 -14.02
C SER A 17 9.71 -27.05 -14.67
N THR A 18 9.29 -26.33 -15.70
CA THR A 18 10.04 -25.20 -16.23
C THR A 18 9.99 -24.10 -15.15
N GLN A 19 11.08 -23.96 -14.39
CA GLN A 19 11.26 -22.83 -13.50
C GLN A 19 11.71 -21.64 -14.34
N ALA A 20 11.19 -20.45 -14.02
CA ALA A 20 11.64 -19.22 -14.66
C ALA A 20 13.14 -19.02 -14.39
N ALA A 21 13.89 -18.56 -15.40
CA ALA A 21 15.31 -18.26 -15.19
C ALA A 21 15.43 -16.92 -14.44
N THR A 22 16.23 -16.86 -13.39
CA THR A 22 16.53 -15.60 -12.71
C THR A 22 17.68 -14.90 -13.42
N ILE A 23 17.44 -13.67 -13.89
CA ILE A 23 18.42 -12.81 -14.55
C ILE A 23 18.63 -11.58 -13.66
N SER A 24 19.89 -11.25 -13.38
CA SER A 24 20.25 -10.21 -12.42
C SER A 24 20.86 -9.00 -13.12
N TRP A 25 20.52 -7.82 -12.62
CA TRP A 25 21.15 -6.60 -13.04
C TRP A 25 22.60 -6.55 -12.55
N ASP A 26 23.51 -6.22 -13.45
CA ASP A 26 24.94 -6.04 -13.14
C ASP A 26 25.49 -4.67 -13.60
N GLY A 27 24.71 -3.92 -14.40
CA GLY A 27 25.07 -2.60 -14.89
C GLY A 27 26.24 -2.58 -15.87
N GLY A 28 26.60 -3.73 -16.48
CA GLY A 28 27.77 -3.86 -17.36
C GLY A 28 27.82 -2.93 -18.58
N GLY A 29 26.66 -2.43 -19.05
CA GLY A 29 26.53 -1.49 -20.16
C GLY A 29 26.78 -0.03 -19.79
N GLY A 30 26.69 0.33 -18.50
CA GLY A 30 27.03 1.66 -17.98
C GLY A 30 26.07 2.80 -18.35
N ASP A 31 25.00 2.53 -19.10
CA ASP A 31 23.95 3.51 -19.45
C ASP A 31 22.74 3.46 -18.50
N ASN A 32 22.68 2.43 -17.63
CA ASN A 32 21.59 2.13 -16.71
C ASN A 32 20.21 1.90 -17.36
N LEU A 33 20.13 1.68 -18.68
CA LEU A 33 18.85 1.50 -19.36
C LEU A 33 18.37 0.05 -19.26
N TRP A 34 17.12 -0.15 -18.81
CA TRP A 34 16.49 -1.47 -18.60
C TRP A 34 16.64 -2.39 -19.83
N PHE A 35 16.47 -1.82 -21.03
CA PHE A 35 16.46 -2.55 -22.28
C PHE A 35 17.86 -2.80 -22.89
N THR A 36 18.94 -2.30 -22.28
CA THR A 36 20.30 -2.56 -22.76
C THR A 36 20.74 -3.95 -22.28
N PRO A 37 20.94 -4.94 -23.19
CA PRO A 37 21.21 -6.33 -22.78
C PRO A 37 22.46 -6.47 -21.91
N THR A 38 23.50 -5.68 -22.17
CA THR A 38 24.78 -5.73 -21.44
C THR A 38 24.69 -5.19 -20.01
N ASN A 39 23.55 -4.70 -19.54
CA ASN A 39 23.31 -4.36 -18.13
C ASN A 39 22.83 -5.56 -17.28
N TRP A 40 22.65 -6.71 -17.92
CA TRP A 40 22.17 -7.95 -17.30
C TRP A 40 23.29 -9.00 -17.33
N ASP A 41 23.36 -9.81 -16.27
CA ASP A 41 24.42 -10.81 -16.06
C ASP A 41 24.49 -11.91 -17.14
N THR A 42 23.41 -12.10 -17.91
CA THR A 42 23.34 -13.01 -19.05
C THR A 42 23.55 -12.32 -20.41
N ASP A 43 23.85 -11.02 -20.44
CA ASP A 43 23.87 -10.16 -21.64
C ASP A 43 22.53 -10.21 -22.42
N THR A 44 21.41 -10.44 -21.72
CA THR A 44 20.06 -10.51 -22.31
C THR A 44 19.03 -9.84 -21.41
N VAL A 45 18.11 -9.07 -22.01
CA VAL A 45 16.98 -8.46 -21.28
C VAL A 45 16.00 -9.55 -20.81
N PRO A 46 15.59 -9.58 -19.53
CA PRO A 46 14.63 -10.56 -19.02
C PRO A 46 13.28 -10.48 -19.72
N VAL A 47 12.70 -11.64 -20.04
CA VAL A 47 11.35 -11.76 -20.59
C VAL A 47 10.36 -12.09 -19.48
N LEU A 48 9.74 -11.05 -18.90
CA LEU A 48 8.84 -11.12 -17.76
C LEU A 48 7.43 -11.62 -18.11
N ASN A 49 7.33 -12.73 -18.86
CA ASN A 49 6.08 -13.32 -19.32
C ASN A 49 5.77 -14.74 -18.79
N GLY A 50 6.36 -15.09 -17.66
CA GLY A 50 6.42 -16.43 -17.10
C GLY A 50 7.66 -17.21 -17.53
N THR A 51 8.54 -16.61 -18.34
CA THR A 51 9.80 -17.23 -18.79
C THR A 51 10.96 -16.91 -17.85
N ASP A 52 11.12 -15.64 -17.47
CA ASP A 52 12.22 -15.17 -16.64
C ASP A 52 11.72 -14.40 -15.41
N ASP A 53 12.54 -14.39 -14.37
CA ASP A 53 12.46 -13.46 -13.24
C ASP A 53 13.60 -12.46 -13.34
N ALA A 54 13.36 -11.22 -12.91
CA ALA A 54 14.37 -10.15 -12.89
C ALA A 54 14.70 -9.74 -11.46
N VAL A 55 15.99 -9.53 -11.20
CA VAL A 55 16.49 -9.03 -9.90
C VAL A 55 17.30 -7.76 -10.11
N LEU A 56 16.92 -6.67 -9.45
CA LEU A 56 17.65 -5.41 -9.43
C LEU A 56 18.32 -5.19 -8.08
N ASN A 57 19.64 -4.99 -8.09
CA ASN A 57 20.45 -4.63 -6.93
C ASN A 57 21.16 -3.25 -7.10
N ALA A 58 20.88 -2.56 -8.21
CA ALA A 58 21.34 -1.21 -8.51
C ALA A 58 20.25 -0.45 -9.29
N SER A 59 20.56 0.76 -9.75
CA SER A 59 19.61 1.59 -10.49
C SER A 59 19.43 1.11 -11.93
N ALA A 60 18.17 0.93 -12.33
CA ALA A 60 17.73 0.65 -13.68
C ALA A 60 16.65 1.67 -14.09
N GLN A 61 16.87 2.32 -15.22
CA GLN A 61 15.96 3.31 -15.80
C GLN A 61 15.14 2.67 -16.92
N TYR A 62 13.84 2.80 -16.80
CA TYR A 62 12.89 2.42 -17.83
C TYR A 62 12.54 3.66 -18.68
N ASP A 63 13.14 3.75 -19.86
CA ASP A 63 12.75 4.70 -20.90
C ASP A 63 11.78 3.99 -21.85
N PRO A 64 10.47 4.27 -21.79
CA PRO A 64 9.48 3.48 -22.51
C PRO A 64 9.57 3.63 -24.03
N GLY A 65 9.77 2.49 -24.70
CA GLY A 65 9.40 2.28 -26.11
C GLY A 65 8.03 1.57 -26.28
N GLY A 66 7.40 1.20 -25.16
CA GLY A 66 6.16 0.42 -25.06
C GLY A 66 5.76 0.25 -23.59
N ASP A 67 4.82 -0.65 -23.31
CA ASP A 67 4.39 -0.94 -21.94
C ASP A 67 5.39 -1.85 -21.20
N PHE A 68 5.55 -1.65 -19.89
CA PHE A 68 6.28 -2.56 -19.02
C PHE A 68 5.33 -3.66 -18.58
N VAL A 69 5.60 -4.91 -18.92
CA VAL A 69 4.68 -6.03 -18.64
C VAL A 69 5.32 -7.00 -17.67
N LEU A 70 4.60 -7.30 -16.59
CA LEU A 70 4.93 -8.28 -15.57
C LEU A 70 3.80 -9.31 -15.52
N GLN A 71 3.99 -10.46 -16.16
CA GLN A 71 2.91 -11.42 -16.40
C GLN A 71 3.34 -12.88 -16.22
N GLY A 72 2.36 -13.78 -16.19
CA GLY A 72 2.60 -15.22 -16.26
C GLY A 72 3.34 -15.81 -15.04
N GLY A 73 3.25 -15.15 -13.88
CA GLY A 73 3.94 -15.55 -12.66
C GLY A 73 5.40 -15.08 -12.57
N SER A 74 5.94 -14.41 -13.59
CA SER A 74 7.25 -13.77 -13.50
C SER A 74 7.32 -12.77 -12.34
N THR A 75 8.50 -12.63 -11.78
CA THR A 75 8.79 -11.77 -10.64
C THR A 75 9.81 -10.71 -11.01
N LEU A 76 9.52 -9.44 -10.70
CA LEU A 76 10.52 -8.39 -10.58
C LEU A 76 10.81 -8.18 -9.09
N THR A 77 12.05 -8.42 -8.69
CA THR A 77 12.54 -8.13 -7.34
C THR A 77 13.48 -6.92 -7.36
N VAL A 78 13.11 -5.86 -6.65
CA VAL A 78 13.96 -4.70 -6.40
C VAL A 78 14.56 -4.86 -5.00
N GLN A 79 15.83 -5.27 -4.94
CA GLN A 79 16.54 -5.54 -3.70
C GLN A 79 17.05 -4.26 -3.04
N ASN A 80 17.66 -4.40 -1.86
CA ASN A 80 18.38 -3.32 -1.19
C ASN A 80 19.41 -2.66 -2.12
N GLY A 81 19.31 -1.34 -2.31
CA GLY A 81 20.15 -0.57 -3.23
C GLY A 81 19.69 -0.60 -4.69
N GLY A 82 18.73 -1.46 -5.02
CA GLY A 82 18.04 -1.46 -6.30
C GLY A 82 17.09 -0.26 -6.43
N HIS A 83 17.04 0.33 -7.63
CA HIS A 83 16.10 1.40 -7.96
C HIS A 83 15.56 1.19 -9.37
N TRP A 84 14.27 0.89 -9.50
CA TRP A 84 13.58 0.91 -10.78
C TRP A 84 12.84 2.23 -10.92
N GLU A 85 13.07 2.96 -12.01
CA GLU A 85 12.42 4.25 -12.28
C GLU A 85 11.97 4.36 -13.73
N GLN A 86 10.72 4.75 -13.97
CA GLN A 86 10.29 5.19 -15.30
C GLN A 86 10.64 6.66 -15.51
N ILE A 87 11.61 6.95 -16.37
CA ILE A 87 12.20 8.30 -16.49
C ILE A 87 11.55 9.20 -17.54
N ASN A 88 10.81 8.64 -18.50
CA ASN A 88 10.14 9.39 -19.57
C ASN A 88 8.82 8.71 -19.96
N GLY A 89 8.05 9.38 -20.82
CA GLY A 89 6.91 8.80 -21.56
C GLY A 89 5.71 8.34 -20.71
N VAL A 90 4.58 8.10 -21.39
CA VAL A 90 3.37 7.54 -20.77
C VAL A 90 3.23 6.10 -21.23
N ALA A 91 3.94 5.20 -20.56
CA ALA A 91 3.75 3.76 -20.70
C ALA A 91 2.96 3.21 -19.52
N TRP A 92 2.21 2.15 -19.77
CA TRP A 92 1.57 1.41 -18.70
C TRP A 92 2.54 0.41 -18.08
N ILE A 93 2.47 0.31 -16.76
CA ILE A 93 3.03 -0.80 -16.00
C ILE A 93 1.90 -1.82 -15.83
N GLN A 94 1.97 -2.94 -16.55
CA GLN A 94 0.92 -3.96 -16.59
C GLN A 94 1.32 -5.13 -15.70
N GLY A 95 0.72 -5.22 -14.51
CA GLY A 95 0.67 -6.45 -13.74
C GLY A 95 -0.46 -7.35 -14.27
N VAL A 96 -0.11 -8.46 -14.91
CA VAL A 96 -1.09 -9.42 -15.46
C VAL A 96 -0.75 -10.82 -14.97
N GLY A 97 -1.04 -11.08 -13.70
CA GLY A 97 -0.65 -12.32 -13.04
C GLY A 97 0.83 -12.42 -12.65
N GLY A 98 1.57 -11.30 -12.64
CA GLY A 98 2.97 -11.25 -12.23
C GLY A 98 3.19 -10.69 -10.83
N ASN A 99 4.43 -10.76 -10.34
CA ASN A 99 4.81 -10.41 -8.97
C ASN A 99 5.83 -9.26 -8.93
N LEU A 100 5.52 -8.18 -8.23
CA LEU A 100 6.47 -7.12 -7.89
C LEU A 100 6.87 -7.24 -6.42
N VAL A 101 8.15 -7.39 -6.15
CA VAL A 101 8.71 -7.44 -4.80
C VAL A 101 9.69 -6.28 -4.65
N VAL A 102 9.40 -5.35 -3.74
CA VAL A 102 10.30 -4.26 -3.39
C VAL A 102 10.84 -4.57 -2.00
N GLU A 103 12.04 -5.12 -1.90
CA GLU A 103 12.65 -5.47 -0.62
C GLU A 103 13.04 -4.22 0.19
N ALA A 104 13.37 -4.42 1.46
CA ALA A 104 13.87 -3.33 2.31
C ALA A 104 15.10 -2.65 1.68
N GLY A 105 15.01 -1.32 1.51
CA GLY A 105 16.03 -0.51 0.85
C GLY A 105 15.98 -0.49 -0.68
N GLY A 106 15.08 -1.26 -1.30
CA GLY A 106 14.77 -1.15 -2.72
C GLY A 106 13.78 -0.01 -3.01
N ILE A 107 13.80 0.53 -4.23
CA ILE A 107 12.92 1.62 -4.67
C ILE A 107 12.27 1.24 -6.00
N PHE A 108 10.94 1.27 -6.05
CA PHE A 108 10.17 1.18 -7.29
C PHE A 108 9.39 2.47 -7.49
N ASP A 109 9.72 3.20 -8.55
CA ASP A 109 9.17 4.52 -8.86
C ASP A 109 8.52 4.54 -10.25
N THR A 110 7.21 4.76 -10.31
CA THR A 110 6.48 4.83 -11.59
C THR A 110 6.79 6.09 -12.40
N GLY A 111 7.63 6.99 -11.88
CA GLY A 111 7.91 8.28 -12.51
C GLY A 111 6.68 9.15 -12.62
N THR A 112 6.77 10.25 -13.37
CA THR A 112 5.70 11.27 -13.49
C THR A 112 4.52 10.86 -14.38
N ALA A 113 4.64 9.74 -15.09
CA ALA A 113 3.71 9.37 -16.15
C ALA A 113 3.38 7.87 -16.20
N GLY A 114 3.93 7.05 -15.30
CA GLY A 114 3.65 5.61 -15.24
C GLY A 114 2.31 5.34 -14.59
N ASN A 115 1.31 4.97 -15.38
CA ASN A 115 0.07 4.41 -14.86
C ASN A 115 0.25 2.90 -14.64
N MET A 116 -0.29 2.34 -13.58
CA MET A 116 -0.27 0.89 -13.36
C MET A 116 -1.65 0.29 -13.56
N ILE A 117 -1.73 -0.74 -14.40
CA ILE A 117 -2.90 -1.64 -14.49
C ILE A 117 -2.53 -2.94 -13.81
N ARG A 118 -3.44 -3.44 -12.98
CA ARG A 118 -3.30 -4.71 -12.29
C ARG A 118 -4.51 -5.58 -12.57
N ASP A 119 -4.35 -6.88 -12.48
CA ASP A 119 -5.44 -7.86 -12.48
C ASP A 119 -5.49 -8.64 -11.16
N ALA A 120 -6.50 -9.51 -11.03
CA ALA A 120 -6.69 -10.33 -9.84
C ALA A 120 -5.51 -11.28 -9.53
N GLY A 121 -4.66 -11.59 -10.51
CA GLY A 121 -3.49 -12.44 -10.34
C GLY A 121 -2.23 -11.69 -9.93
N THR A 122 -2.26 -10.35 -9.96
CA THR A 122 -1.09 -9.52 -9.67
C THR A 122 -0.78 -9.53 -8.17
N SER A 123 0.51 -9.61 -7.82
CA SER A 123 0.95 -9.48 -6.43
C SER A 123 2.01 -8.39 -6.30
N ILE A 124 1.83 -7.50 -5.33
CA ILE A 124 2.82 -6.48 -4.99
C ILE A 124 3.14 -6.58 -3.49
N SER A 125 4.40 -6.77 -3.17
CA SER A 125 4.91 -6.81 -1.80
C SER A 125 5.97 -5.74 -1.60
N VAL A 126 5.74 -4.83 -0.66
CA VAL A 126 6.62 -3.69 -0.40
C VAL A 126 7.19 -3.78 1.00
N GLY A 127 8.52 -3.87 1.09
CA GLY A 127 9.33 -3.63 2.28
C GLY A 127 10.29 -2.45 2.14
N GLY A 128 10.50 -1.95 0.92
CA GLY A 128 11.25 -0.72 0.61
C GLY A 128 10.34 0.46 0.27
N THR A 129 10.69 1.23 -0.75
CA THR A 129 9.91 2.39 -1.21
C THR A 129 9.15 2.08 -2.49
N PHE A 130 7.83 2.30 -2.49
CA PHE A 130 6.98 2.23 -3.67
C PHE A 130 6.36 3.61 -3.91
N SER A 131 6.72 4.25 -5.03
CA SER A 131 6.22 5.56 -5.43
C SER A 131 5.31 5.42 -6.65
N TYR A 132 4.05 5.81 -6.48
CA TYR A 132 3.01 5.82 -7.50
C TYR A 132 2.62 7.26 -7.83
N ASN A 133 3.24 7.84 -8.86
CA ASN A 133 3.10 9.29 -9.10
C ASN A 133 2.10 9.69 -10.19
N ALA A 134 1.42 8.74 -10.84
CA ALA A 134 0.43 9.05 -11.87
C ALA A 134 -0.92 8.36 -11.61
N GLY A 135 -1.96 9.17 -11.50
CA GLY A 135 -3.34 8.71 -11.32
C GLY A 135 -3.66 8.23 -9.90
N ASN A 136 -4.75 7.49 -9.79
CA ASN A 136 -5.25 6.98 -8.51
C ASN A 136 -4.73 5.57 -8.25
N PHE A 137 -4.28 5.30 -7.03
CA PHE A 137 -3.93 3.95 -6.59
C PHE A 137 -5.16 3.28 -5.99
N ILE A 138 -5.80 2.38 -6.73
CA ILE A 138 -7.00 1.67 -6.25
C ILE A 138 -6.57 0.37 -5.57
N TYR A 139 -6.95 0.18 -4.30
CA TYR A 139 -6.75 -1.07 -3.57
C TYR A 139 -8.02 -1.92 -3.57
N ASP A 140 -8.03 -2.97 -4.39
CA ASP A 140 -9.04 -4.02 -4.44
C ASP A 140 -8.36 -5.36 -4.66
N PRO A 141 -8.17 -6.18 -3.62
CA PRO A 141 -7.46 -7.45 -3.74
C PRO A 141 -8.21 -8.49 -4.56
N VAL A 142 -9.52 -8.31 -4.80
CA VAL A 142 -10.32 -9.24 -5.60
C VAL A 142 -10.12 -8.97 -7.09
N ASN A 143 -10.13 -7.70 -7.50
CA ASN A 143 -10.11 -7.33 -8.91
C ASN A 143 -8.73 -6.89 -9.42
N PHE A 144 -7.87 -6.36 -8.54
CA PHE A 144 -6.56 -5.79 -8.88
C PHE A 144 -5.40 -6.50 -8.18
N GLY A 145 -5.69 -7.63 -7.52
CA GLY A 145 -4.67 -8.49 -6.91
C GLY A 145 -4.11 -7.93 -5.60
N SER A 146 -3.25 -8.72 -4.96
CA SER A 146 -2.76 -8.40 -3.62
C SER A 146 -1.76 -7.26 -3.61
N PHE A 147 -1.88 -6.39 -2.61
CA PHE A 147 -0.89 -5.36 -2.30
C PHE A 147 -0.62 -5.41 -0.78
N ALA A 148 0.63 -5.61 -0.40
CA ALA A 148 1.03 -5.81 0.98
C ALA A 148 2.19 -4.89 1.35
N LEU A 149 2.09 -4.27 2.54
CA LEU A 149 3.13 -3.43 3.12
C LEU A 149 3.74 -4.14 4.35
N SER A 150 5.05 -4.28 4.34
CA SER A 150 5.86 -4.80 5.45
C SER A 150 6.36 -3.67 6.34
N SER A 151 6.75 -3.97 7.58
CA SER A 151 7.39 -3.00 8.47
C SER A 151 8.61 -2.35 7.79
N GLY A 152 8.71 -1.02 7.85
CA GLY A 152 9.76 -0.23 7.20
C GLY A 152 9.44 0.20 5.77
N ALA A 153 8.32 -0.25 5.19
CA ALA A 153 7.92 0.16 3.86
C ALA A 153 7.51 1.64 3.81
N ASN A 154 7.85 2.30 2.70
CA ASN A 154 7.40 3.65 2.36
C ASN A 154 6.49 3.57 1.13
N LEU A 155 5.23 3.98 1.27
CA LEU A 155 4.28 4.10 0.18
C LEU A 155 4.05 5.58 -0.12
N ASN A 156 4.41 6.02 -1.33
CA ASN A 156 4.14 7.37 -1.81
C ASN A 156 3.10 7.32 -2.93
N VAL A 157 2.02 8.06 -2.81
CA VAL A 157 0.95 8.15 -3.83
C VAL A 157 0.68 9.62 -4.14
N SER A 158 1.08 10.09 -5.32
CA SER A 158 0.91 11.51 -5.68
C SER A 158 -0.52 11.89 -6.02
N GLY A 159 -1.35 10.92 -6.44
CA GLY A 159 -2.79 11.08 -6.63
C GLY A 159 -3.60 10.65 -5.41
N GLU A 160 -4.73 10.00 -5.65
CA GLU A 160 -5.61 9.49 -4.59
C GLU A 160 -5.32 8.02 -4.28
N PHE A 161 -5.22 7.66 -3.00
CA PHE A 161 -5.23 6.26 -2.56
C PHE A 161 -6.67 5.83 -2.29
N GLN A 162 -7.16 4.82 -3.02
CA GLN A 162 -8.57 4.43 -3.02
C GLN A 162 -8.78 2.99 -2.56
N PRO A 163 -8.90 2.72 -1.24
CA PRO A 163 -9.27 1.40 -0.75
C PRO A 163 -10.74 1.10 -1.03
N LEU A 164 -11.01 -0.02 -1.71
CA LEU A 164 -12.36 -0.55 -1.95
C LEU A 164 -12.74 -1.64 -0.92
N THR A 165 -11.75 -2.14 -0.19
CA THR A 165 -11.93 -3.08 0.92
C THR A 165 -11.09 -2.60 2.12
N ALA A 166 -11.20 -3.27 3.27
CA ALA A 166 -10.40 -2.94 4.45
C ALA A 166 -8.90 -2.98 4.12
N PHE A 167 -8.16 -1.95 4.57
CA PHE A 167 -6.73 -1.82 4.35
C PHE A 167 -6.04 -1.46 5.67
N SER A 168 -4.84 -1.96 5.89
CA SER A 168 -4.09 -1.68 7.11
C SER A 168 -2.69 -1.18 6.79
N PHE A 169 -2.37 0.01 7.29
CA PHE A 169 -1.01 0.49 7.45
C PHE A 169 -0.45 -0.13 8.73
N ASN A 170 0.37 -1.16 8.56
CA ASN A 170 0.98 -1.93 9.65
C ASN A 170 2.13 -1.18 10.33
N SER A 171 2.55 -1.67 11.49
CA SER A 171 3.57 -0.98 12.29
C SER A 171 4.88 -0.79 11.51
N GLY A 172 5.44 0.42 11.60
CA GLY A 172 6.66 0.80 10.91
C GLY A 172 6.46 1.14 9.44
N VAL A 173 5.24 1.11 8.90
CA VAL A 173 4.95 1.63 7.55
C VAL A 173 4.87 3.16 7.58
N SER A 174 5.42 3.80 6.54
CA SER A 174 5.20 5.20 6.23
C SER A 174 4.33 5.32 4.96
N PHE A 175 3.29 6.14 5.03
CA PHE A 175 2.48 6.52 3.87
C PHE A 175 2.56 8.03 3.67
N VAL A 176 2.73 8.45 2.42
CA VAL A 176 2.62 9.84 1.99
C VAL A 176 1.68 9.89 0.79
N GLY A 177 0.63 10.70 0.86
CA GLY A 177 -0.22 10.92 -0.31
C GLY A 177 -1.11 12.14 -0.21
N GLY A 178 -1.71 12.51 -1.34
CA GLY A 178 -2.62 13.65 -1.41
C GLY A 178 -3.90 13.42 -0.61
N SER A 179 -4.58 12.32 -0.92
CA SER A 179 -5.82 11.95 -0.24
C SER A 179 -6.00 10.45 -0.15
N VAL A 180 -6.83 10.03 0.80
CA VAL A 180 -7.36 8.67 0.88
C VAL A 180 -8.86 8.73 0.67
N MET A 181 -9.37 8.03 -0.35
CA MET A 181 -10.79 8.05 -0.71
C MET A 181 -11.41 6.65 -0.73
N ALA A 182 -12.38 6.38 0.14
CA ALA A 182 -13.18 5.17 0.06
C ALA A 182 -14.40 5.37 -0.84
N THR A 183 -14.61 4.47 -1.81
CA THR A 183 -15.78 4.54 -2.71
C THR A 183 -16.97 3.69 -2.24
N THR A 184 -16.76 2.77 -1.28
CA THR A 184 -17.80 1.92 -0.70
C THR A 184 -17.90 2.11 0.81
N ILE A 185 -19.05 2.60 1.25
CA ILE A 185 -19.37 2.87 2.66
C ILE A 185 -19.63 1.55 3.40
N ASN A 186 -19.14 1.44 4.64
CA ASN A 186 -19.35 0.35 5.61
C ASN A 186 -18.38 -0.85 5.58
N THR A 187 -17.38 -0.92 4.69
CA THR A 187 -16.41 -2.04 4.68
C THR A 187 -14.94 -1.65 4.56
N THR A 188 -14.65 -0.38 4.31
CA THR A 188 -13.29 0.14 4.15
C THR A 188 -12.83 0.79 5.45
N ILE A 189 -12.46 -0.05 6.42
CA ILE A 189 -11.69 0.43 7.58
C ILE A 189 -10.25 0.58 7.12
N VAL A 190 -9.70 1.79 7.28
CA VAL A 190 -8.27 2.04 7.18
C VAL A 190 -7.69 1.99 8.58
N THR A 191 -7.00 0.90 8.92
CA THR A 191 -6.33 0.77 10.21
C THR A 191 -4.91 1.33 10.12
N VAL A 192 -4.52 2.15 11.08
CA VAL A 192 -3.17 2.72 11.24
C VAL A 192 -2.57 2.16 12.53
N ASP A 193 -1.99 0.97 12.44
CA ASP A 193 -1.46 0.25 13.60
C ASP A 193 0.05 0.47 13.71
N GLY A 194 0.48 1.42 14.53
CA GLY A 194 1.92 1.76 14.66
C GLY A 194 2.57 2.33 13.39
N ALA A 195 1.78 2.76 12.40
CA ALA A 195 2.23 3.38 11.15
C ALA A 195 2.24 4.91 11.22
N SER A 196 2.94 5.55 10.29
CA SER A 196 2.89 6.99 10.05
C SER A 196 2.20 7.28 8.73
N VAL A 197 1.11 8.04 8.74
CA VAL A 197 0.36 8.45 7.54
C VAL A 197 0.47 9.97 7.42
N SER A 198 1.03 10.47 6.33
CA SER A 198 1.15 11.90 6.05
C SER A 198 0.27 12.25 4.86
N LEU A 199 -0.73 13.08 5.09
CA LEU A 199 -1.59 13.60 4.03
C LEU A 199 -1.07 14.98 3.63
N VAL A 200 -0.56 15.07 2.40
CA VAL A 200 0.14 16.25 1.89
C VAL A 200 -0.65 16.90 0.77
N ASP A 201 -1.03 18.17 0.93
CA ASP A 201 -1.65 18.90 -0.18
C ASP A 201 -0.61 19.21 -1.25
N ASN A 202 -0.79 18.61 -2.44
CA ASN A 202 0.10 18.75 -3.58
C ASN A 202 -0.57 19.49 -4.76
N GLY A 203 -1.72 20.16 -4.58
CA GLY A 203 -2.44 20.76 -5.71
C GLY A 203 -3.64 21.66 -5.35
N PRO A 204 -4.59 21.88 -6.29
CA PRO A 204 -5.81 22.66 -6.01
C PRO A 204 -6.89 21.85 -5.26
N SER A 205 -6.60 20.59 -4.96
CA SER A 205 -7.51 19.63 -4.33
C SER A 205 -7.11 19.43 -2.88
N ILE A 206 -8.08 19.51 -1.98
CA ILE A 206 -7.87 19.41 -0.54
C ILE A 206 -7.27 18.04 -0.19
N ALA A 207 -6.11 18.03 0.48
CA ALA A 207 -5.62 16.82 1.11
C ALA A 207 -6.60 16.34 2.19
N GLY A 208 -6.86 15.04 2.26
CA GLY A 208 -7.96 14.61 3.10
C GLY A 208 -8.35 13.15 3.08
N LEU A 209 -9.33 12.87 3.92
CA LEU A 209 -9.94 11.56 4.09
C LEU A 209 -11.40 11.67 3.66
N PHE A 210 -11.74 11.11 2.49
CA PHE A 210 -13.05 11.33 1.88
C PHE A 210 -13.82 10.03 1.69
N GLY A 211 -15.14 10.06 1.92
CA GLY A 211 -16.05 9.04 1.43
C GLY A 211 -17.01 9.59 0.37
N PHE A 212 -17.42 8.74 -0.57
CA PHE A 212 -18.02 9.16 -1.85
C PHE A 212 -19.51 9.58 -1.80
N ASP A 213 -20.19 9.31 -0.70
CA ASP A 213 -21.60 9.64 -0.51
C ASP A 213 -21.69 11.06 0.08
N GLY A 214 -22.15 12.02 -0.72
CA GLY A 214 -22.36 13.44 -0.36
C GLY A 214 -23.39 13.69 0.77
N THR A 215 -23.76 12.66 1.51
CA THR A 215 -24.56 12.70 2.72
C THR A 215 -23.83 12.08 3.91
N ASN A 216 -23.12 10.95 3.77
CA ASN A 216 -22.50 10.20 4.88
C ASN A 216 -21.29 9.32 4.53
N GLY A 217 -20.58 9.52 3.42
CA GLY A 217 -19.35 8.76 3.15
C GLY A 217 -18.20 9.20 4.05
N TYR A 218 -17.66 8.31 4.90
CA TYR A 218 -16.41 8.52 5.62
C TYR A 218 -15.49 7.29 5.49
N VAL A 219 -14.20 7.52 5.70
CA VAL A 219 -13.21 6.45 5.85
C VAL A 219 -13.01 6.24 7.35
N ASP A 220 -13.28 5.02 7.84
CA ASP A 220 -13.03 4.71 9.24
C ASP A 220 -11.54 4.60 9.49
N PHE A 221 -11.03 5.37 10.46
CA PHE A 221 -9.67 5.25 10.95
C PHE A 221 -9.67 4.67 12.36
N THR A 222 -8.87 3.63 12.55
CA THR A 222 -8.52 3.12 13.88
C THR A 222 -7.01 3.25 14.04
N SER A 223 -6.56 3.92 15.10
CA SER A 223 -5.13 3.94 15.44
C SER A 223 -4.86 3.08 16.66
N ASN A 224 -3.85 2.23 16.54
CA ASN A 224 -3.26 1.50 17.66
C ASN A 224 -1.77 1.87 17.74
N GLY A 225 -1.49 3.08 18.25
CA GLY A 225 -0.11 3.59 18.37
C GLY A 225 0.50 4.12 17.08
N GLY A 226 -0.29 4.30 16.02
CA GLY A 226 0.11 5.03 14.81
C GLY A 226 -0.31 6.50 14.84
N SER A 227 0.14 7.27 13.85
CA SER A 227 -0.15 8.70 13.74
C SER A 227 -0.56 9.12 12.34
N ILE A 228 -1.46 10.09 12.25
CA ILE A 228 -1.84 10.75 10.99
C ILE A 228 -1.36 12.20 11.07
N SER A 229 -0.49 12.63 10.16
CA SER A 229 -0.07 14.02 9.99
C SER A 229 -0.88 14.66 8.88
N LEU A 230 -1.39 15.86 9.15
CA LEU A 230 -2.03 16.74 8.20
C LEU A 230 -1.10 17.90 7.90
N SER A 231 -0.80 18.16 6.64
CA SER A 231 -0.07 19.36 6.23
C SER A 231 -1.03 20.50 5.88
N ASP A 232 -0.51 21.73 5.88
CA ASP A 232 -1.22 22.95 5.43
C ASP A 232 -2.46 23.28 6.27
N VAL A 233 -2.34 23.11 7.58
CA VAL A 233 -3.33 23.56 8.55
C VAL A 233 -2.66 24.58 9.47
N ASP A 234 -3.10 25.84 9.46
CA ASP A 234 -2.37 26.93 10.13
C ASP A 234 -2.68 27.03 11.63
N SER A 235 -3.73 26.34 12.11
CA SER A 235 -4.13 26.40 13.52
C SER A 235 -4.92 25.17 14.01
N PRO A 236 -4.98 24.91 15.33
CA PRO A 236 -5.84 23.86 15.88
C PRO A 236 -7.32 24.05 15.54
N THR A 237 -7.77 25.31 15.46
CA THR A 237 -9.15 25.66 15.08
C THR A 237 -9.45 25.24 13.63
N GLU A 238 -8.47 25.34 12.73
CA GLU A 238 -8.63 24.87 11.36
C GLU A 238 -8.64 23.35 11.29
N VAL A 239 -7.85 22.64 12.10
CA VAL A 239 -7.94 21.18 12.21
C VAL A 239 -9.34 20.78 12.70
N GLU A 240 -9.84 21.40 13.77
CA GLU A 240 -11.19 21.17 14.27
C GLU A 240 -12.25 21.51 13.21
N THR A 241 -12.08 22.61 12.48
CA THR A 241 -13.01 23.01 11.40
C THR A 241 -12.98 22.00 10.26
N ALA A 242 -11.80 21.55 9.84
CA ALA A 242 -11.63 20.57 8.78
C ALA A 242 -12.25 19.23 9.17
N ILE A 243 -12.12 18.82 10.42
CA ILE A 243 -12.81 17.64 10.95
C ILE A 243 -14.33 17.84 10.95
N ASN A 244 -14.81 18.95 11.52
CA ASN A 244 -16.25 19.23 11.69
C ASN A 244 -16.98 19.46 10.35
N THR A 245 -16.30 20.04 9.36
CA THR A 245 -16.82 20.24 8.01
C THR A 245 -16.73 18.98 7.16
N GLY A 246 -15.99 17.97 7.63
CA GLY A 246 -15.90 16.66 7.02
C GLY A 246 -14.75 16.49 6.01
N LEU A 247 -13.77 17.38 6.02
CA LEU A 247 -12.49 17.18 5.31
C LEU A 247 -11.69 16.03 5.93
N TYR A 248 -11.87 15.80 7.24
CA TYR A 248 -11.30 14.68 7.98
C TYR A 248 -12.38 14.07 8.91
N ARG A 249 -13.13 13.05 8.47
CA ARG A 249 -14.16 12.42 9.33
C ARG A 249 -13.62 11.19 10.06
N TYR A 250 -13.74 11.18 11.38
CA TYR A 250 -13.45 10.05 12.27
C TYR A 250 -14.78 9.45 12.75
N GLU A 251 -14.96 8.12 12.70
CA GLU A 251 -16.16 7.50 13.28
C GLU A 251 -16.03 7.32 14.79
N GLY A 252 -16.79 8.14 15.50
CA GLY A 252 -16.90 8.22 16.94
C GLY A 252 -17.42 9.61 17.29
N ALA A 253 -18.00 9.79 18.49
CA ALA A 253 -17.99 11.14 19.03
C ALA A 253 -16.50 11.52 19.06
N ILE A 254 -16.12 12.59 18.33
CA ILE A 254 -14.84 13.24 18.59
C ILE A 254 -14.95 13.64 20.03
N ASP A 255 -14.36 12.81 20.88
CA ASP A 255 -14.05 13.18 22.22
C ASP A 255 -12.70 13.85 22.08
N PRO A 256 -12.61 15.19 22.16
CA PRO A 256 -11.32 15.87 22.09
C PRO A 256 -10.37 15.41 23.21
N THR A 257 -10.85 14.64 24.20
CA THR A 257 -9.99 13.98 25.17
C THR A 257 -9.28 12.72 24.65
N ASN A 258 -9.75 12.13 23.53
CA ASN A 258 -9.17 10.94 22.90
C ASN A 258 -8.31 11.27 21.65
N ILE A 259 -8.30 12.53 21.20
CA ILE A 259 -7.47 12.98 20.09
C ILE A 259 -6.53 14.06 20.62
N THR A 260 -5.22 13.82 20.55
CA THR A 260 -4.25 14.88 20.81
C THR A 260 -3.72 15.41 19.50
N PHE A 261 -3.80 16.73 19.33
CA PHE A 261 -3.15 17.45 18.25
C PHE A 261 -1.78 17.92 18.73
N ILE A 262 -0.74 17.58 17.97
CA ILE A 262 0.61 18.07 18.20
C ILE A 262 0.95 18.99 17.03
N ASP A 263 1.11 20.28 17.34
CA ASP A 263 1.69 21.25 16.41
C ASP A 263 3.17 20.88 16.18
N LEU A 264 3.50 20.51 14.95
CA LEU A 264 4.86 20.18 14.54
C LEU A 264 5.63 21.43 14.04
N GLY A 265 4.95 22.58 13.96
CA GLY A 265 5.43 23.82 13.36
C GLY A 265 5.23 23.85 11.85
N GLY A 266 5.25 25.06 11.27
CA GLY A 266 5.22 25.23 9.80
C GLY A 266 3.89 24.92 9.12
N GLY A 267 2.78 24.82 9.88
CA GLY A 267 1.47 24.45 9.33
C GLY A 267 1.20 22.94 9.36
N ASP A 268 2.06 22.14 10.01
CA ASP A 268 1.89 20.69 10.12
C ASP A 268 1.33 20.29 11.50
N TYR A 269 0.31 19.43 11.50
CA TYR A 269 -0.32 18.92 12.72
C TYR A 269 -0.37 17.40 12.73
N GLN A 270 0.05 16.79 13.83
CA GLN A 270 -0.09 15.36 14.07
C GLN A 270 -1.35 15.06 14.89
N ILE A 271 -2.17 14.16 14.39
CA ILE A 271 -3.31 13.55 15.07
C ILE A 271 -2.85 12.22 15.65
N ASN A 272 -2.77 12.16 16.99
CA ASN A 272 -2.68 10.90 17.71
C ASN A 272 -4.06 10.58 18.28
N ALA A 273 -4.76 9.63 17.67
CA ALA A 273 -5.91 9.03 18.30
C ALA A 273 -5.40 8.07 19.38
N ALA A 274 -5.56 8.43 20.65
CA ALA A 274 -5.45 7.45 21.71
C ALA A 274 -6.50 6.37 21.45
N THR A 275 -6.17 5.10 21.74
CA THR A 275 -7.09 3.97 21.58
C THR A 275 -8.48 4.36 22.08
N VAL A 276 -9.45 4.56 21.18
CA VAL A 276 -10.81 4.88 21.60
C VAL A 276 -11.28 3.72 22.45
N PRO A 277 -11.59 3.93 23.73
CA PRO A 277 -12.06 2.85 24.57
C PRO A 277 -13.30 2.27 23.91
N GLU A 278 -13.31 0.97 23.63
CA GLU A 278 -14.46 0.33 22.97
C GLU A 278 -15.77 0.77 23.66
N PRO A 279 -16.86 1.00 22.91
CA PRO A 279 -18.15 1.48 23.45
C PRO A 279 -18.64 0.68 24.66
N SER A 280 -18.21 -0.58 24.77
CA SER A 280 -18.53 -1.52 25.84
C SER A 280 -17.94 -1.12 27.21
N ALA A 281 -16.74 -0.51 27.25
CA ALA A 281 -16.07 -0.16 28.50
C ALA A 281 -16.75 1.04 29.20
N TYR A 282 -17.17 2.05 28.43
CA TYR A 282 -17.89 3.21 28.97
C TYR A 282 -19.33 2.87 29.39
N ALA A 283 -20.03 2.03 28.63
CA ALA A 283 -21.36 1.55 28.99
C ALA A 283 -21.33 0.73 30.30
N MET A 284 -20.30 -0.10 30.52
CA MET A 284 -20.13 -0.82 31.78
C MET A 284 -19.78 0.09 32.95
N LEU A 285 -18.90 1.09 32.77
CA LEU A 285 -18.50 1.99 33.85
C LEU A 285 -19.64 2.93 34.29
N THR A 286 -20.39 3.49 33.33
CA THR A 286 -21.60 4.28 33.63
C THR A 286 -22.70 3.42 34.23
N GLY A 287 -22.88 2.18 33.75
CA GLY A 287 -23.78 1.20 34.35
C GLY A 287 -23.45 0.91 35.82
N LEU A 288 -22.17 0.73 36.15
CA LEU A 288 -21.71 0.46 37.52
C LEU A 288 -21.89 1.66 38.46
N ILE A 289 -21.68 2.88 37.98
CA ILE A 289 -21.88 4.11 38.77
C ILE A 289 -23.37 4.31 39.07
N ILE A 290 -24.25 4.12 38.08
CA ILE A 290 -25.70 4.24 38.26
C ILE A 290 -26.22 3.15 39.21
N LEU A 291 -25.72 1.92 39.09
CA LEU A 291 -26.07 0.82 39.99
C LEU A 291 -25.59 1.08 41.43
N GLY A 292 -24.38 1.63 41.61
CA GLY A 292 -23.83 2.01 42.91
C GLY A 292 -24.64 3.12 43.60
N VAL A 293 -25.13 4.11 42.84
CA VAL A 293 -26.00 5.19 43.36
C VAL A 293 -27.39 4.65 43.74
N LEU A 294 -27.93 3.68 42.99
CA LEU A 294 -29.21 3.03 43.34
C LEU A 294 -29.11 2.17 44.61
N ILE A 295 -28.03 1.39 44.76
CA ILE A 295 -27.81 0.54 45.93
C ILE A 295 -27.60 1.38 47.20
N THR A 296 -26.87 2.49 47.11
CA THR A 296 -26.66 3.39 48.26
C THR A 296 -27.92 4.18 48.64
N ARG A 297 -28.81 4.47 47.69
CA ARG A 297 -30.09 5.16 47.95
C ARG A 297 -31.14 4.24 48.58
N GLN A 298 -31.12 2.94 48.28
CA GLN A 298 -32.02 1.96 48.93
C GLN A 298 -31.66 1.66 50.39
N ARG A 299 -30.39 1.77 50.79
CA ARG A 299 -29.97 1.59 52.20
C ARG A 299 -30.34 2.75 53.13
N ARG A 300 -30.89 3.86 52.62
CA ARG A 300 -31.28 5.05 53.40
C ARG A 300 -32.80 5.24 53.50
N ARG A 301 -33.59 4.21 53.21
CA ARG A 301 -35.02 4.15 53.53
C ARG A 301 -35.27 2.96 54.46
#